data_AF-A0A7V9ADU5-F1
#
_entry.id   AF-A0A7V9ADU5-F1
#
_cell.length_a   1.000
_cell.length_b   1.000
_cell.length_c   1.000
_cell.angle_alpha   90.00
_cell.angle_beta   90.00
_cell.angle_gamma   90.00
#
_symmetry.space_group_name_H-M   'P 1'
#
loop_
_entity.id
_entity.type
_entity.pdbx_description
1 polymer ?
#
loop_
_entity_poly.entity_id
_entity_poly.type
_entity_poly.pdbx_seq_one_letter_code
_entity_poly.pdbx_strand_id
1 'polypeptide(L)' 'AVLVYLEPARRRDFARAVERTGASWLSCERPGVVELEGSGEPLDDEASFELGLDGRRIAACDPHGRWLRWAPEQPASGE' A
#
# COMPACT_ATOMS: atom_id res chain seq x y z
N ALA A 1 -7.55 -4.08 -6.18
CA ALA A 1 -7.26 -5.11 -5.16
C ALA A 1 -7.29 -6.50 -5.75
N VAL A 2 -6.13 -7.17 -5.81
CA VAL A 2 -6.03 -8.57 -6.27
C VAL A 2 -5.29 -9.46 -5.28
N LEU A 3 -4.43 -8.89 -4.42
CA LEU A 3 -3.69 -9.67 -3.44
C LEU A 3 -4.58 -10.23 -2.32
N VAL A 4 -5.78 -9.68 -2.14
CA VAL A 4 -6.78 -10.22 -1.19
C VAL A 4 -7.14 -11.68 -1.48
N TYR A 5 -7.05 -12.13 -2.74
CA TYR A 5 -7.33 -13.51 -3.14
C TYR A 5 -6.22 -14.50 -2.76
N LEU A 6 -5.06 -14.00 -2.32
CA LEU A 6 -3.98 -14.83 -1.81
C LEU A 6 -4.10 -15.02 -0.30
N GLU A 7 -3.63 -16.16 0.19
CA GLU A 7 -3.38 -16.38 1.61
C GLU A 7 -2.34 -15.38 2.14
N PRO A 8 -2.39 -14.97 3.43
CA PRO A 8 -1.49 -13.95 3.98
C PRO A 8 0.01 -14.21 3.74
N ALA A 9 0.45 -15.46 3.86
CA ALA A 9 1.85 -15.84 3.59
C ALA A 9 2.24 -15.56 2.13
N ARG A 10 1.36 -15.90 1.17
CA ARG A 10 1.61 -15.70 -0.26
C ARG A 10 1.60 -14.23 -0.66
N ARG A 11 0.90 -13.36 0.06
CA ARG A 11 0.98 -11.90 -0.15
C ARG A 11 2.39 -11.37 0.14
N ARG A 12 3.01 -11.85 1.23
CA ARG A 12 4.39 -11.50 1.59
C ARG A 12 5.38 -12.06 0.58
N ASP A 13 5.19 -13.29 0.13
CA ASP A 13 6.05 -13.90 -0.88
C ASP A 13 5.97 -13.16 -2.22
N PHE A 14 4.77 -12.72 -2.61
CA PHE A 14 4.58 -11.88 -3.79
C PHE A 14 5.35 -10.55 -3.67
N ALA A 15 5.20 -9.84 -2.55
CA ALA A 15 5.91 -8.58 -2.31
C ALA A 15 7.43 -8.74 -2.44
N ARG A 16 8.02 -9.78 -1.82
CA ARG A 16 9.45 -10.11 -1.95
C ARG A 16 9.85 -10.51 -3.37
N ALA A 17 8.96 -11.14 -4.13
CA ALA A 17 9.23 -11.48 -5.52
C ALA A 17 9.33 -10.22 -6.39
N VAL A 18 8.42 -9.26 -6.18
CA VAL A 18 8.45 -7.97 -6.88
C VAL A 18 9.70 -7.17 -6.48
N GLU A 19 10.02 -7.09 -5.18
CA GLU A 19 11.22 -6.40 -4.68
C GLU A 19 12.50 -6.92 -5.36
N ARG A 20 12.65 -8.24 -5.51
CA ARG A 20 13.80 -8.86 -6.18
C ARG A 20 13.94 -8.51 -7.67
N THR A 21 12.89 -7.99 -8.31
CA THR A 21 12.99 -7.52 -9.70
C THR A 21 13.71 -6.18 -9.82
N GLY A 22 13.85 -5.41 -8.73
CA GLY A 22 14.38 -4.05 -8.74
C GLY A 22 13.43 -3.02 -9.37
N ALA A 23 12.20 -3.40 -9.73
CA ALA A 23 11.18 -2.47 -10.18
C ALA A 23 10.47 -1.82 -8.97
N SER A 24 10.04 -0.56 -9.15
CA SER A 24 9.12 0.05 -8.20
C SER A 24 7.73 -0.57 -8.33
N TRP A 25 7.12 -0.84 -7.19
CA TRP A 25 5.81 -1.46 -7.08
C TRP A 25 4.79 -0.52 -6.47
N LEU A 26 3.73 -0.26 -7.22
CA LEU A 26 2.54 0.44 -6.74
C LEU A 26 1.45 -0.57 -6.35
N SER A 27 1.10 -0.64 -5.07
CA SER A 27 0.01 -1.49 -4.55
C SER A 27 -1.24 -0.67 -4.24
N CYS A 28 -2.43 -1.18 -4.58
CA CYS A 28 -3.72 -0.53 -4.28
C CYS A 28 -4.69 -1.57 -3.69
N GLU A 29 -4.77 -1.61 -2.36
CA GLU A 29 -5.39 -2.70 -1.62
C GLU A 29 -6.13 -2.18 -0.37
N ARG A 30 -7.03 -3.00 0.21
CA ARG A 30 -7.63 -2.69 1.52
C ARG A 30 -6.55 -2.70 2.62
N PRO A 31 -6.73 -1.92 3.71
CA PRO A 31 -5.87 -2.01 4.88
C PRO A 31 -5.67 -3.46 5.36
N GLY A 32 -4.42 -3.84 5.64
CA GLY A 32 -4.05 -5.18 6.11
C GLY A 32 -3.93 -6.26 5.03
N VAL A 33 -4.16 -5.93 3.75
CA VAL A 33 -3.84 -6.87 2.64
C VAL A 33 -2.34 -6.88 2.36
N VAL A 34 -1.73 -5.70 2.32
CA VAL A 34 -0.28 -5.49 2.23
C VAL A 34 0.13 -4.72 3.48
N GLU A 35 1.17 -5.17 4.16
CA GLU A 35 1.77 -4.43 5.28
C GLU A 35 2.56 -3.26 4.68
N LEU A 36 2.13 -2.04 4.93
CA LEU A 36 2.77 -0.83 4.43
C LEU A 36 3.38 -0.03 5.59
N GLU A 37 4.61 0.42 5.44
CA GLU A 37 5.20 1.38 6.37
C GLU A 37 4.40 2.68 6.35
N GLY A 38 4.11 3.23 7.54
CA GLY A 38 3.23 4.40 7.68
C GLY A 38 1.75 4.07 7.57
N SER A 39 1.35 2.79 7.57
CA SER A 39 -0.02 2.35 7.85
C SER A 39 -0.37 2.65 9.32
N GLY A 40 -0.66 3.92 9.61
CA GLY A 40 -1.28 4.41 10.83
C GLY A 40 -2.58 5.15 10.50
N GLU A 41 -3.32 5.58 11.53
CA GLU A 41 -4.73 6.02 11.54
C GLU A 41 -5.41 6.19 10.16
N PRO A 42 -6.60 5.57 9.96
CA PRO A 42 -7.35 5.69 8.71
C PRO A 42 -7.45 7.17 8.30
N LEU A 43 -7.02 7.50 7.07
CA LEU A 43 -7.17 8.85 6.53
C LEU A 43 -8.66 9.16 6.22
N ASP A 44 -9.51 8.13 6.18
CA ASP A 44 -10.98 8.20 6.15
C ASP A 44 -11.61 6.81 6.42
N ASP A 45 -12.95 6.77 6.56
CA ASP A 45 -13.83 5.62 6.86
C ASP A 45 -13.49 4.24 6.22
N GLU A 46 -14.05 3.17 6.81
CA GLU A 46 -13.87 1.73 6.55
C GLU A 46 -13.90 1.25 5.08
N ALA A 47 -14.33 2.09 4.14
CA ALA A 47 -14.43 1.78 2.72
C ALA A 47 -13.21 2.23 1.88
N SER A 48 -12.16 2.78 2.50
CA SER A 48 -10.96 3.25 1.79
C SER A 48 -9.95 2.14 1.46
N PHE A 49 -9.20 2.32 0.37
CA PHE A 49 -8.00 1.55 0.03
C PHE A 49 -6.74 2.36 0.34
N GLU A 50 -5.61 1.67 0.50
CA GLU A 50 -4.30 2.26 0.68
C GLU A 50 -3.48 2.10 -0.61
N LEU A 51 -2.83 3.20 -1.00
CA LEU A 51 -1.84 3.21 -2.06
C LEU A 51 -0.45 3.11 -1.42
N GLY A 52 0.30 2.08 -1.80
CA GLY A 52 1.68 1.86 -1.37
C GLY A 52 2.64 1.97 -2.54
N LEU A 53 3.80 2.59 -2.32
CA LEU A 53 4.95 2.58 -3.22
C LEU A 53 6.12 1.94 -2.49
N ASP A 54 6.63 0.83 -3.03
CA ASP A 54 7.79 0.12 -2.50
C ASP A 54 7.68 -0.20 -1.00
N GLY A 55 6.49 -0.66 -0.59
CA GLY A 55 6.20 -1.01 0.80
C GLY A 55 5.87 0.18 1.70
N ARG A 56 5.85 1.42 1.19
CA ARG A 56 5.52 2.63 1.97
C ARG A 56 4.16 3.17 1.57
N ARG A 57 3.30 3.47 2.53
CA ARG A 57 2.00 4.10 2.27
C ARG A 57 2.20 5.54 1.78
N ILE A 58 1.61 5.88 0.64
CA ILE A 58 1.70 7.21 0.03
C ILE A 58 0.35 7.91 -0.13
N ALA A 59 -0.76 7.18 -0.09
CA ALA A 59 -2.10 7.77 -0.14
C ALA A 59 -3.17 6.83 0.39
N ALA A 60 -4.36 7.38 0.68
CA ALA A 60 -5.61 6.65 0.70
C ALA A 60 -6.40 6.94 -0.59
N CYS A 61 -7.19 5.99 -1.07
CA CYS A 61 -8.00 6.16 -2.27
C CYS A 61 -9.37 5.47 -2.18
N ASP A 62 -10.27 5.91 -3.06
CA ASP A 62 -11.52 5.20 -3.31
C ASP A 62 -11.23 3.85 -3.98
N PRO A 63 -11.86 2.74 -3.58
CA PRO A 63 -11.69 1.43 -4.22
C PRO A 63 -11.98 1.41 -5.72
N HIS A 64 -12.79 2.37 -6.20
CA HIS A 64 -13.23 2.49 -7.59
C HIS A 64 -12.66 3.73 -8.29
N GLY A 65 -11.69 4.43 -7.68
CA GLY A 65 -10.94 5.52 -8.33
C GLY A 65 -11.61 6.89 -8.33
N ARG A 66 -12.64 7.13 -7.50
CA ARG A 66 -13.30 8.45 -7.39
C ARG A 66 -12.43 9.53 -6.74
N TRP A 67 -11.55 9.16 -5.82
CA TRP A 67 -10.71 10.11 -5.08
C TRP A 67 -9.37 9.49 -4.67
N LEU A 68 -8.40 10.37 -4.41
CA LEU A 68 -7.07 10.06 -3.91
C LEU A 68 -6.68 11.15 -2.90
N ARG A 69 -6.20 10.76 -1.72
CA ARG A 69 -5.71 11.65 -0.67
C ARG A 69 -4.29 11.28 -0.30
N TRP A 70 -3.35 12.11 -0.69
CA TRP A 70 -1.93 11.90 -0.44
C TRP A 70 -1.64 11.95 1.07
N ALA A 71 -0.78 11.04 1.52
CA ALA A 71 -0.21 11.11 2.85
C ALA A 71 0.69 12.37 2.93
N PRO A 72 0.81 12.99 4.11
CA PRO A 72 1.78 14.07 4.30
C PRO A 72 3.19 13.57 3.97
N GLU A 73 3.98 14.43 3.33
CA GLU A 73 5.35 14.11 2.96
C GLU A 73 6.14 13.71 4.21
N GLN A 74 6.60 12.46 4.23
CA GLN A 74 7.52 12.00 5.25
C GLN A 74 8.90 12.55 4.90
N PRO A 75 9.62 13.20 5.84
CA PRO A 75 10.97 13.68 5.57
C PRO A 75 11.82 12.52 5.07
N ALA A 76 12.62 12.76 4.02
CA ALA A 76 13.55 11.77 3.52
C ALA A 76 14.44 11.31 4.70
N SER A 77 14.41 10.00 4.99
CA SER A 77 15.40 9.42 5.90
C SER A 77 16.77 9.76 5.32
N GLY A 78 17.58 10.48 6.09
CA GLY A 78 18.78 11.18 5.63
C GLY A 78 19.80 10.30 4.91
N GLU A 79 20.56 11.00 4.05
CA GLU A 79 21.80 10.67 3.31
C GLU A 79 22.45 9.29 3.49
#